data_AF-A0A533S753-F1
#
_entry.id   AF-A0A533S753-F1
#
_cell.length_a   1.000
_cell.length_b   1.000
_cell.length_c   1.000
_cell.angle_alpha   90.00
_cell.angle_beta   90.00
_cell.angle_gamma   90.00
#
_symmetry.space_group_name_H-M   'P 1'
#
loop_
_entity.id
_entity.type
_entity.pdbx_description
1 polymer ?
#
loop_
_entity_poly.entity_id
_entity_poly.type
_entity_poly.pdbx_seq_one_letter_code
_entity_poly.pdbx_strand_id
1 'polypeptide(L)'
;MEYETAWAFGANCGIDDLDIIAELNRICNDVGLDTIEAGCTLAVAMEGGVIPFGDGQKAIELLNEVGKKSALGRIIGNGTAYTAKAFGVTRVPTVKGQAMPAYEPRAVKGIGVTYATSTMGADHTAGYTIATEILSVGGKADPLAAAEKGALAKSFQTATIFVDSTGYCLFIAFAILDLPDAFQGMLDTLNGALGTNWTADDFGRLGTEWLALERKFNEAAGFTKLDDRLPEFMYYEKLPPHNNVYDVPDELLDSVHNG
;
A
#
# COMPACT_ATOMS: atom_id res chain seq x y z
N MET A 1 4.75 2.90 -17.67
CA MET A 1 4.27 3.73 -16.54
C MET A 1 3.13 2.97 -15.93
N GLU A 2 3.26 2.59 -14.67
CA GLU A 2 2.24 1.83 -13.94
C GLU A 2 1.14 2.75 -13.38
N TYR A 3 0.02 2.16 -12.98
CA TYR A 3 -1.12 2.85 -12.38
C TYR A 3 -0.71 3.73 -11.19
N GLU A 4 0.04 3.15 -10.25
CA GLU A 4 0.47 3.83 -9.02
C GLU A 4 1.37 5.02 -9.32
N THR A 5 2.33 4.88 -10.23
CA THR A 5 3.20 6.00 -10.67
C THR A 5 2.38 7.14 -11.28
N ALA A 6 1.42 6.82 -12.15
CA ALA A 6 0.59 7.83 -12.80
C ALA A 6 -0.28 8.58 -11.78
N TRP A 7 -0.82 7.88 -10.78
CA TRP A 7 -1.54 8.50 -9.68
C TRP A 7 -0.62 9.36 -8.79
N ALA A 8 0.51 8.82 -8.37
CA ALA A 8 1.39 9.41 -7.35
C ALA A 8 1.96 10.76 -7.80
N PHE A 9 2.37 10.86 -9.06
CA PHE A 9 2.83 12.13 -9.65
C PHE A 9 1.72 12.94 -10.31
N GLY A 10 0.60 12.31 -10.68
CA GLY A 10 -0.50 13.00 -11.33
C GLY A 10 -1.52 13.53 -10.34
N ALA A 11 -2.62 12.77 -10.16
CA ALA A 11 -3.77 13.16 -9.35
C ALA A 11 -3.39 13.54 -7.91
N ASN A 12 -2.43 12.84 -7.30
CA ASN A 12 -1.97 13.12 -5.94
C ASN A 12 -1.23 14.47 -5.81
N CYS A 13 -0.49 14.87 -6.84
CA CYS A 13 0.25 16.14 -6.88
C CYS A 13 -0.51 17.27 -7.60
N GLY A 14 -1.68 16.97 -8.19
CA GLY A 14 -2.44 17.91 -9.03
C GLY A 14 -1.78 18.22 -10.38
N ILE A 15 -0.91 17.34 -10.89
CA ILE A 15 -0.24 17.49 -12.18
C ILE A 15 -1.04 16.71 -13.23
N ASP A 16 -1.44 17.37 -14.32
CA ASP A 16 -2.27 16.78 -15.38
C ASP A 16 -1.52 16.53 -16.71
N ASP A 17 -0.22 16.88 -16.76
CA ASP A 17 0.65 16.66 -17.90
C ASP A 17 1.34 15.29 -17.82
N LEU A 18 1.00 14.39 -18.76
CA LEU A 18 1.55 13.04 -18.83
C LEU A 18 3.04 13.00 -19.18
N ASP A 19 3.57 13.98 -19.93
CA ASP A 19 5.00 14.05 -20.26
C ASP A 19 5.81 14.43 -19.02
N ILE A 20 5.29 15.33 -18.19
CA ILE A 20 5.88 15.65 -16.88
C ILE A 20 5.86 14.43 -15.96
N ILE A 21 4.74 13.71 -15.89
CA ILE A 21 4.62 12.49 -15.08
C ILE A 21 5.62 11.42 -15.56
N ALA A 22 5.77 11.26 -16.88
CA ALA A 22 6.74 10.33 -17.47
C ALA A 22 8.19 10.71 -17.13
N GLU A 23 8.50 12.01 -17.11
CA GLU A 23 9.82 12.51 -16.71
C GLU A 23 10.10 12.27 -15.22
N LEU A 24 9.13 12.50 -14.34
CA LEU A 24 9.25 12.19 -12.90
C LEU A 24 9.49 10.69 -12.67
N ASN A 25 8.77 9.83 -13.40
CA ASN A 25 9.01 8.39 -13.39
C ASN A 25 10.44 8.04 -13.87
N ARG A 26 10.93 8.68 -14.93
CA ARG A 26 12.29 8.45 -15.43
C ARG A 26 13.34 8.85 -14.39
N ILE A 27 13.17 10.00 -13.73
CA ILE A 27 14.08 10.46 -12.68
C ILE A 27 14.11 9.45 -11.51
N CYS A 28 12.95 8.93 -11.09
CA CYS A 28 12.91 7.89 -10.05
C CYS A 28 13.66 6.63 -10.46
N ASN A 29 13.46 6.16 -11.70
CA ASN A 29 14.15 4.97 -12.21
C ASN A 29 15.67 5.17 -12.30
N ASP A 30 16.13 6.35 -12.72
CA ASP A 30 17.55 6.64 -12.87
C ASP A 30 18.28 6.76 -11.52
N VAL A 31 17.60 7.26 -10.49
CA VAL A 31 18.16 7.46 -9.14
C VAL A 31 17.91 6.25 -8.22
N GLY A 32 16.91 5.42 -8.52
CA GLY A 32 16.48 4.28 -7.71
C GLY A 32 15.53 4.67 -6.57
N LEU A 33 14.50 5.48 -6.88
CA LEU A 33 13.45 5.87 -5.94
C LEU A 33 12.15 5.13 -6.23
N ASP A 34 11.41 4.78 -5.17
CA ASP A 34 10.02 4.33 -5.30
C ASP A 34 9.13 5.50 -5.74
N THR A 35 8.30 5.28 -6.76
CA THR A 35 7.44 6.31 -7.34
C THR A 35 6.25 6.67 -6.46
N ILE A 36 5.72 5.72 -5.67
CA ILE A 36 4.65 5.99 -4.70
C ILE A 36 5.18 6.91 -3.60
N GLU A 37 6.28 6.51 -2.96
CA GLU A 37 6.93 7.28 -1.91
C GLU A 37 7.40 8.66 -2.40
N ALA A 38 8.00 8.73 -3.60
CA ALA A 38 8.43 10.00 -4.19
C ALA A 38 7.25 10.92 -4.50
N GLY A 39 6.17 10.41 -5.10
CA GLY A 39 4.97 11.21 -5.39
C GLY A 39 4.28 11.72 -4.13
N CYS A 40 4.14 10.88 -3.10
CA CYS A 40 3.60 11.30 -1.80
C CYS A 40 4.50 12.32 -1.09
N THR A 41 5.82 12.16 -1.21
CA THR A 41 6.79 13.13 -0.68
C THR A 41 6.63 14.49 -1.35
N LEU A 42 6.46 14.53 -2.67
CA LEU A 42 6.22 15.76 -3.42
C LEU A 42 4.89 16.41 -3.00
N ALA A 43 3.81 15.62 -2.85
CA ALA A 43 2.51 16.13 -2.39
C ALA A 43 2.60 16.71 -0.95
N VAL A 44 3.36 16.09 -0.06
CA VAL A 44 3.63 16.64 1.28
C VAL A 44 4.48 17.92 1.20
N ALA A 45 5.48 17.98 0.32
CA ALA A 45 6.24 19.21 0.10
C ALA A 45 5.35 20.33 -0.46
N MET A 46 4.35 19.99 -1.30
CA MET A 46 3.34 20.92 -1.80
C MET A 46 2.44 21.44 -0.68
N GLU A 47 1.93 20.56 0.17
CA GLU A 47 1.13 20.91 1.35
C GLU A 47 1.91 21.82 2.32
N GLY A 48 3.21 21.56 2.49
CA GLY A 48 4.12 22.39 3.30
C GLY A 48 4.51 23.73 2.65
N GLY A 49 4.02 24.02 1.44
CA GLY A 49 4.28 25.28 0.74
C GLY A 49 5.68 25.41 0.12
N VAL A 50 6.43 24.31 -0.02
CA VAL A 50 7.76 24.31 -0.65
C VAL A 50 7.65 24.62 -2.14
N ILE A 51 6.65 24.01 -2.80
CA ILE A 51 6.25 24.26 -4.19
C ILE A 51 4.70 24.26 -4.27
N PRO A 52 4.07 24.93 -5.24
CA PRO A 52 2.62 24.86 -5.40
C PRO A 52 2.13 23.49 -5.87
N PHE A 53 0.94 23.06 -5.46
CA PHE A 53 0.24 21.94 -6.10
C PHE A 53 0.07 22.19 -7.60
N GLY A 54 0.28 21.15 -8.40
CA GLY A 54 0.22 21.19 -9.87
C GLY A 54 1.44 21.81 -10.57
N ASP A 55 2.44 22.31 -9.83
CA ASP A 55 3.68 22.84 -10.43
C ASP A 55 4.64 21.69 -10.81
N GLY A 56 4.35 21.06 -11.94
CA GLY A 56 5.09 19.91 -12.44
C GLY A 56 6.57 20.16 -12.74
N GLN A 57 6.90 21.37 -13.21
CA GLN A 57 8.29 21.73 -13.49
C GLN A 57 9.10 21.85 -12.20
N LYS A 58 8.53 22.45 -11.15
CA LYS A 58 9.18 22.48 -9.83
C LYS A 58 9.23 21.11 -9.17
N ALA A 59 8.25 20.25 -9.41
CA ALA A 59 8.32 18.86 -8.95
C ALA A 59 9.54 18.13 -9.55
N ILE A 60 9.80 18.30 -10.85
CA ILE A 60 11.00 17.78 -11.53
C ILE A 60 12.27 18.36 -10.90
N GLU A 61 12.34 19.66 -10.67
CA GLU A 61 13.50 20.31 -10.05
C GLU A 61 13.76 19.76 -8.64
N LEU A 62 12.71 19.65 -7.83
CA LEU A 62 12.76 19.17 -6.45
C LEU A 62 13.22 17.71 -6.37
N LEU A 63 12.72 16.85 -7.25
CA LEU A 63 13.14 15.44 -7.29
C LEU A 63 14.59 15.30 -7.77
N ASN A 64 15.04 16.12 -8.73
CA ASN A 64 16.44 16.16 -9.17
C ASN A 64 17.41 16.58 -8.06
N GLU A 65 16.97 17.34 -7.05
CA GLU A 65 17.80 17.66 -5.88
C GLU A 65 18.24 16.41 -5.11
N VAL A 66 17.44 15.34 -5.12
CA VAL A 66 17.79 14.04 -4.50
C VAL A 66 19.05 13.48 -5.14
N GLY A 67 19.10 13.41 -6.48
CA GLY A 67 20.28 12.96 -7.22
C GLY A 67 21.51 13.83 -7.01
N LYS A 68 21.31 15.14 -6.79
CA LYS A 68 22.39 16.11 -6.46
C LYS A 68 22.87 16.00 -5.01
N LYS A 69 22.16 15.27 -4.14
CA LYS A 69 22.48 15.11 -2.71
C LYS A 69 22.55 16.45 -1.96
N SER A 70 21.79 17.44 -2.42
CA SER A 70 21.74 18.77 -1.79
C SER A 70 21.07 18.69 -0.40
N ALA A 71 21.11 19.76 0.38
CA ALA A 71 20.44 19.78 1.67
C ALA A 71 18.93 19.52 1.54
N LEU A 72 18.28 20.12 0.54
CA LEU A 72 16.88 19.88 0.22
C LEU A 72 16.67 18.47 -0.33
N GLY A 73 17.55 18.00 -1.22
CA GLY A 73 17.51 16.64 -1.75
C GLY A 73 17.62 15.56 -0.67
N ARG A 74 18.36 15.82 0.42
CA ARG A 74 18.41 14.92 1.58
C ARG A 74 17.11 14.92 2.36
N ILE A 75 16.36 16.02 2.42
CA ILE A 75 15.04 16.05 3.07
C ILE A 75 14.06 15.22 2.23
N ILE A 76 13.94 15.55 0.94
CA ILE A 76 13.04 14.86 0.00
C ILE A 76 13.40 13.37 -0.12
N GLY A 77 14.68 13.05 -0.22
CA GLY A 77 15.14 11.66 -0.33
C GLY A 77 14.94 10.79 0.92
N ASN A 78 14.53 11.37 2.06
CA ASN A 78 14.16 10.60 3.26
C ASN A 78 12.66 10.26 3.32
N GLY A 79 11.91 10.53 2.25
CA GLY A 79 10.53 10.09 2.09
C GLY A 79 9.50 10.98 2.78
N THR A 80 8.24 10.55 2.69
CA THR A 80 7.03 11.31 2.98
C THR A 80 6.95 11.67 4.45
N ALA A 81 7.12 10.68 5.33
CA ALA A 81 7.05 10.88 6.77
C ALA A 81 8.13 11.83 7.30
N TYR A 82 9.35 11.74 6.77
CA TYR A 82 10.44 12.63 7.16
C TYR A 82 10.23 14.05 6.62
N THR A 83 9.86 14.17 5.35
CA THR A 83 9.59 15.43 4.68
C THR A 83 8.47 16.21 5.38
N ALA A 84 7.41 15.52 5.81
CA ALA A 84 6.34 16.14 6.58
C ALA A 84 6.84 16.75 7.90
N LYS A 85 7.67 16.02 8.65
CA LYS A 85 8.28 16.52 9.89
C LYS A 85 9.18 17.73 9.63
N ALA A 86 9.98 17.69 8.56
CA ALA A 86 10.88 18.76 8.19
C ALA A 86 10.16 20.07 7.83
N PHE A 87 8.96 19.98 7.25
CA PHE A 87 8.17 21.13 6.80
C PHE A 87 6.93 21.43 7.67
N GLY A 88 6.75 20.72 8.79
CA GLY A 88 5.66 20.97 9.73
C GLY A 88 4.26 20.58 9.21
N VAL A 89 4.17 19.59 8.31
CA VAL A 89 2.91 19.08 7.77
C VAL A 89 2.33 18.01 8.69
N THR A 90 1.04 18.12 9.01
CA THR A 90 0.34 17.19 9.92
C THR A 90 -0.56 16.18 9.19
N ARG A 91 -1.03 16.52 7.98
CA ARG A 91 -1.84 15.64 7.12
C ARG A 91 -0.95 14.67 6.34
N VAL A 92 -0.38 13.68 7.03
CA VAL A 92 0.62 12.78 6.44
C VAL A 92 0.00 11.42 6.13
N PRO A 93 -0.15 11.02 4.84
CA PRO A 93 -0.78 9.77 4.46
C PRO A 93 0.22 8.60 4.54
N THR A 94 0.70 8.26 5.74
CA THR A 94 1.65 7.16 5.94
C THR A 94 1.18 6.19 7.03
N VAL A 95 1.58 4.92 6.92
CA VAL A 95 1.46 3.92 7.99
C VAL A 95 2.81 3.25 8.16
N LYS A 96 3.29 3.14 9.41
CA LYS A 96 4.65 2.67 9.74
C LYS A 96 5.78 3.44 9.02
N GLY A 97 5.49 4.68 8.61
CA GLY A 97 6.43 5.54 7.89
C GLY A 97 6.41 5.39 6.36
N GLN A 98 5.72 4.39 5.81
CA GLN A 98 5.56 4.18 4.37
C GLN A 98 4.33 4.92 3.84
N ALA A 99 4.46 5.58 2.69
CA ALA A 99 3.38 6.31 2.04
C ALA A 99 2.24 5.41 1.55
N MET A 100 1.01 5.92 1.62
CA MET A 100 -0.16 5.20 1.11
C MET A 100 -0.20 5.21 -0.42
N PRO A 101 -0.55 4.07 -1.05
CA PRO A 101 -0.83 3.97 -2.49
C PRO A 101 -2.15 4.61 -2.93
N ALA A 102 -2.51 4.44 -4.20
CA ALA A 102 -3.60 5.11 -4.91
C ALA A 102 -5.04 4.75 -4.49
N TYR A 103 -5.26 4.13 -3.33
CA TYR A 103 -6.59 3.74 -2.86
C TYR A 103 -6.93 4.42 -1.54
N GLU A 104 -8.07 5.10 -1.51
CA GLU A 104 -8.47 5.90 -0.35
C GLU A 104 -9.17 5.02 0.72
N PRO A 105 -8.60 4.87 1.94
CA PRO A 105 -9.12 3.97 2.99
C PRO A 105 -10.52 4.28 3.53
N ARG A 106 -10.94 5.55 3.51
CA ARG A 106 -12.29 5.99 3.90
C ARG A 106 -13.32 5.58 2.85
N ALA A 107 -12.93 5.43 1.59
CA ALA A 107 -13.79 4.94 0.50
C ALA A 107 -13.69 3.42 0.27
N VAL A 108 -12.61 2.77 0.73
CA VAL A 108 -12.43 1.32 0.66
C VAL A 108 -11.89 0.81 2.00
N LYS A 109 -12.78 0.30 2.86
CA LYS A 109 -12.41 -0.04 4.24
C LYS A 109 -11.42 -1.19 4.34
N GLY A 110 -11.56 -2.22 3.50
CA GLY A 110 -10.69 -3.38 3.54
C GLY A 110 -9.24 -3.04 3.25
N ILE A 111 -8.97 -2.19 2.24
CA ILE A 111 -7.59 -1.80 1.91
C ILE A 111 -7.01 -0.94 3.03
N GLY A 112 -7.83 -0.14 3.70
CA GLY A 112 -7.44 0.57 4.91
C GLY A 112 -7.00 -0.36 6.04
N VAL A 113 -7.69 -1.49 6.24
CA VAL A 113 -7.24 -2.52 7.19
C VAL A 113 -5.91 -3.12 6.75
N THR A 114 -5.71 -3.40 5.46
CA THR A 114 -4.41 -3.87 4.94
C THR A 114 -3.32 -2.83 5.21
N TYR A 115 -3.53 -1.56 4.90
CA TYR A 115 -2.53 -0.51 5.16
C TYR A 115 -2.18 -0.39 6.63
N ALA A 116 -3.18 -0.40 7.50
CA ALA A 116 -2.99 -0.37 8.94
C ALA A 116 -2.14 -1.57 9.40
N THR A 117 -2.55 -2.78 9.02
CA THR A 117 -2.09 -4.00 9.68
C THR A 117 -0.97 -4.74 8.97
N SER A 118 -0.65 -4.42 7.71
CA SER A 118 0.45 -5.02 6.94
C SER A 118 1.79 -4.91 7.67
N THR A 119 2.63 -5.93 7.52
CA THR A 119 3.99 -6.01 8.09
C THR A 119 4.94 -5.02 7.45
N MET A 120 4.66 -4.60 6.22
CA MET A 120 5.54 -3.73 5.44
C MET A 120 5.18 -2.25 5.60
N GLY A 121 4.00 -1.92 6.14
CA GLY A 121 3.44 -0.56 6.15
C GLY A 121 2.28 -0.44 5.15
N ALA A 122 1.99 0.79 4.72
CA ALA A 122 0.90 1.03 3.76
C ALA A 122 1.25 0.48 2.36
N ASP A 123 0.91 -0.78 2.11
CA ASP A 123 1.11 -1.45 0.83
C ASP A 123 -0.18 -2.14 0.39
N HIS A 124 -0.62 -1.85 -0.84
CA HIS A 124 -1.87 -2.39 -1.38
C HIS A 124 -1.67 -3.82 -1.90
N THR A 125 -0.45 -4.17 -2.31
CA THR A 125 -0.11 -5.50 -2.82
C THR A 125 -0.06 -6.54 -1.70
N ALA A 126 0.32 -6.12 -0.49
CA ALA A 126 0.37 -6.94 0.72
C ALA A 126 -0.95 -7.64 1.07
N GLY A 127 -2.08 -7.16 0.53
CA GLY A 127 -3.39 -7.76 0.71
C GLY A 127 -4.43 -6.97 -0.07
N TYR A 128 -4.50 -7.22 -1.38
CA TYR A 128 -5.23 -6.39 -2.36
C TYR A 128 -6.75 -6.60 -2.33
N THR A 129 -7.41 -6.16 -1.26
CA THR A 129 -8.87 -6.31 -1.07
C THR A 129 -9.71 -5.56 -2.12
N ILE A 130 -9.10 -4.62 -2.86
CA ILE A 130 -9.67 -3.97 -4.06
C ILE A 130 -10.23 -5.01 -5.05
N ALA A 131 -9.62 -6.19 -5.13
CA ALA A 131 -10.12 -7.32 -5.91
C ALA A 131 -11.61 -7.61 -5.61
N THR A 132 -11.98 -7.76 -4.34
CA THR A 132 -13.38 -8.07 -3.95
C THR A 132 -14.24 -6.84 -3.76
N GLU A 133 -13.66 -5.73 -3.29
CA GLU A 133 -14.40 -4.52 -2.93
C GLU A 133 -14.79 -3.65 -4.13
N ILE A 134 -14.01 -3.71 -5.22
CA ILE A 134 -14.21 -2.89 -6.42
C ILE A 134 -14.35 -3.76 -7.67
N LEU A 135 -13.43 -4.71 -7.87
CA LEU A 135 -13.32 -5.47 -9.12
C LEU A 135 -14.26 -6.68 -9.20
N SER A 136 -14.83 -7.10 -8.07
CA SER A 136 -15.67 -8.30 -7.94
C SER A 136 -14.95 -9.61 -8.34
N VAL A 137 -13.66 -9.69 -8.05
CA VAL A 137 -12.79 -10.86 -8.25
C VAL A 137 -12.63 -11.59 -6.92
N GLY A 138 -12.83 -12.91 -6.91
CA GLY A 138 -12.82 -13.73 -5.69
C GLY A 138 -14.04 -13.47 -4.79
N GLY A 139 -15.11 -12.90 -5.34
CA GLY A 139 -16.32 -12.50 -4.64
C GLY A 139 -16.58 -11.00 -4.64
N LYS A 140 -17.55 -10.56 -3.83
CA LYS A 140 -17.98 -9.16 -3.75
C LYS A 140 -18.12 -8.73 -2.29
N ALA A 141 -17.57 -7.57 -1.94
CA ALA A 141 -17.74 -6.94 -0.64
C ALA A 141 -18.11 -5.46 -0.80
N ASP A 142 -18.93 -4.92 0.11
CA ASP A 142 -19.24 -3.48 0.12
C ASP A 142 -18.00 -2.69 0.57
N PRO A 143 -17.42 -1.80 -0.26
CA PRO A 143 -16.22 -1.04 0.09
C PRO A 143 -16.44 -0.06 1.24
N LEU A 144 -17.67 0.34 1.53
CA LEU A 144 -17.99 1.33 2.56
C LEU A 144 -18.27 0.72 3.94
N ALA A 145 -18.57 -0.58 4.01
CA ALA A 145 -18.88 -1.27 5.25
C ALA A 145 -17.62 -1.61 6.05
N ALA A 146 -17.61 -1.32 7.36
CA ALA A 146 -16.50 -1.68 8.25
C ALA A 146 -16.54 -3.16 8.71
N ALA A 147 -17.73 -3.76 8.74
CA ALA A 147 -17.91 -5.13 9.21
C ALA A 147 -17.12 -6.12 8.33
N GLU A 148 -16.57 -7.16 8.96
CA GLU A 148 -15.86 -8.29 8.31
C GLU A 148 -14.55 -7.92 7.58
N LYS A 149 -14.18 -6.63 7.52
CA LYS A 149 -12.97 -6.17 6.84
C LYS A 149 -11.67 -6.69 7.44
N GLY A 150 -11.67 -7.00 8.75
CA GLY A 150 -10.55 -7.64 9.42
C GLY A 150 -10.24 -9.02 8.85
N ALA A 151 -11.27 -9.88 8.75
CA ALA A 151 -11.14 -11.22 8.21
C ALA A 151 -10.81 -11.21 6.71
N LEU A 152 -11.42 -10.29 5.95
CA LEU A 152 -11.11 -10.09 4.54
C LEU A 152 -9.63 -9.72 4.33
N ALA A 153 -9.15 -8.70 5.04
CA ALA A 153 -7.76 -8.27 4.94
C ALA A 153 -6.78 -9.36 5.40
N LYS A 154 -7.06 -10.08 6.49
CA LYS A 154 -6.22 -11.22 6.94
C LYS A 154 -6.10 -12.29 5.85
N SER A 155 -7.22 -12.65 5.23
CA SER A 155 -7.27 -13.68 4.19
C SER A 155 -6.46 -13.28 2.95
N PHE A 156 -6.59 -12.02 2.52
CA PHE A 156 -5.79 -11.49 1.41
C PHE A 156 -4.30 -11.40 1.77
N GLN A 157 -3.93 -10.97 2.99
CA GLN A 157 -2.53 -10.95 3.42
C GLN A 157 -1.91 -12.35 3.46
N THR A 158 -2.68 -13.34 3.95
CA THR A 158 -2.27 -14.75 3.99
C THR A 158 -2.07 -15.32 2.58
N ALA A 159 -2.96 -14.98 1.64
CA ALA A 159 -2.86 -15.42 0.26
C ALA A 159 -1.69 -14.76 -0.48
N THR A 160 -1.52 -13.44 -0.32
CA THR A 160 -0.43 -12.67 -0.95
C THR A 160 0.93 -13.20 -0.51
N ILE A 161 1.19 -13.32 0.80
CA ILE A 161 2.52 -13.75 1.26
C ILE A 161 2.86 -15.15 0.77
N PHE A 162 1.85 -16.01 0.57
CA PHE A 162 2.09 -17.31 -0.05
C PHE A 162 2.59 -17.14 -1.49
N VAL A 163 1.85 -16.39 -2.31
CA VAL A 163 2.19 -16.15 -3.72
C VAL A 163 3.57 -15.50 -3.83
N ASP A 164 3.85 -14.46 -3.05
CA ASP A 164 5.13 -13.75 -3.05
C ASP A 164 6.30 -14.66 -2.67
N SER A 165 6.10 -15.55 -1.69
CA SER A 165 7.13 -16.52 -1.26
C SER A 165 7.48 -17.55 -2.34
N THR A 166 6.64 -17.69 -3.37
CA THR A 166 6.87 -18.63 -4.47
C THR A 166 7.50 -18.00 -5.72
N GLY A 167 7.57 -16.67 -5.78
CA GLY A 167 8.07 -15.93 -6.94
C GLY A 167 7.08 -15.80 -8.10
N TYR A 168 5.82 -16.21 -7.90
CA TYR A 168 4.76 -15.89 -8.86
C TYR A 168 4.43 -14.40 -8.85
N CYS A 169 4.07 -13.86 -10.01
CA CYS A 169 3.51 -12.51 -10.08
C CYS A 169 2.14 -12.49 -9.40
N LEU A 170 1.90 -11.52 -8.51
CA LEU A 170 0.62 -11.36 -7.80
C LEU A 170 -0.59 -11.27 -8.74
N PHE A 171 -0.42 -10.86 -10.00
CA PHE A 171 -1.53 -10.80 -10.96
C PHE A 171 -2.15 -12.16 -11.29
N ILE A 172 -1.52 -13.29 -10.93
CA ILE A 172 -2.21 -14.58 -11.01
C ILE A 172 -3.42 -14.64 -10.06
N ALA A 173 -3.48 -13.80 -9.01
CA ALA A 173 -4.61 -13.68 -8.10
C ALA A 173 -5.94 -13.51 -8.85
N PHE A 174 -5.96 -12.73 -9.94
CA PHE A 174 -7.16 -12.51 -10.74
C PHE A 174 -7.69 -13.78 -11.41
N ALA A 175 -6.84 -14.78 -11.63
CA ALA A 175 -7.25 -16.08 -12.14
C ALA A 175 -7.54 -17.07 -11.00
N ILE A 176 -6.62 -17.22 -10.05
CA ILE A 176 -6.71 -18.26 -9.02
C ILE A 176 -7.84 -18.02 -8.01
N LEU A 177 -8.31 -16.77 -7.86
CA LEU A 177 -9.44 -16.46 -6.98
C LEU A 177 -10.79 -16.85 -7.58
N ASP A 178 -10.93 -16.87 -8.90
CA ASP A 178 -12.20 -17.15 -9.59
C ASP A 178 -12.24 -18.51 -10.29
N LEU A 179 -11.08 -19.09 -10.61
CA LEU A 179 -10.95 -20.33 -11.36
C LEU A 179 -10.26 -21.41 -10.50
N PRO A 180 -11.02 -22.40 -9.98
CA PRO A 180 -10.46 -23.49 -9.18
C PRO A 180 -9.33 -24.24 -9.88
N ASP A 181 -9.45 -24.46 -11.20
CA ASP A 181 -8.42 -25.14 -12.00
C ASP A 181 -7.14 -24.31 -12.10
N ALA A 182 -7.23 -22.97 -12.08
CA ALA A 182 -6.04 -22.11 -12.08
C ALA A 182 -5.33 -22.16 -10.72
N PHE A 183 -6.09 -22.17 -9.61
CA PHE A 183 -5.53 -22.35 -8.28
C PHE A 183 -4.84 -23.71 -8.14
N GLN A 184 -5.49 -24.79 -8.57
CA GLN A 184 -4.88 -26.12 -8.57
C GLN A 184 -3.64 -26.17 -9.47
N GLY A 185 -3.71 -25.55 -10.66
CA GLY A 185 -2.58 -25.45 -11.57
C GLY A 185 -1.36 -24.77 -10.94
N MET A 186 -1.55 -23.69 -10.16
CA MET A 186 -0.47 -23.05 -9.40
C MET A 186 0.14 -24.02 -8.37
N LEU A 187 -0.67 -24.77 -7.63
CA LEU A 187 -0.14 -25.76 -6.68
C LEU A 187 0.62 -26.89 -7.39
N ASP A 188 0.12 -27.36 -8.52
CA ASP A 188 0.75 -28.43 -9.30
C ASP A 188 2.11 -28.01 -9.85
N THR A 189 2.26 -26.76 -10.33
CA THR A 189 3.56 -26.26 -10.79
C THR A 189 4.55 -26.12 -9.64
N LEU A 190 4.11 -25.63 -8.48
CA LEU A 190 4.95 -25.52 -7.28
C LEU A 190 5.40 -26.89 -6.79
N ASN A 191 4.47 -27.84 -6.70
CA ASN A 191 4.78 -29.22 -6.32
C ASN A 191 5.74 -29.89 -7.29
N GLY A 192 5.54 -29.70 -8.60
CA GLY A 192 6.45 -30.18 -9.62
C GLY A 192 7.85 -29.59 -9.53
N ALA A 193 7.98 -28.30 -9.23
CA ALA A 193 9.26 -27.61 -9.12
C ALA A 193 10.01 -27.91 -7.81
N LEU A 194 9.29 -27.99 -6.70
CA LEU A 194 9.86 -28.12 -5.35
C LEU A 194 9.94 -29.58 -4.86
N GLY A 195 9.27 -30.51 -5.56
CA GLY A 195 9.13 -31.90 -5.10
C GLY A 195 8.24 -32.03 -3.85
N THR A 196 7.33 -31.08 -3.64
CA THR A 196 6.37 -31.05 -2.52
C THR A 196 5.03 -31.68 -2.91
N ASN A 197 4.12 -31.80 -1.95
CA ASN A 197 2.74 -32.24 -2.16
C ASN A 197 1.75 -31.28 -1.47
N TRP A 198 1.97 -29.97 -1.61
CA TRP A 198 1.13 -28.95 -1.01
C TRP A 198 -0.29 -28.99 -1.55
N THR A 199 -1.25 -28.82 -0.65
CA THR A 199 -2.68 -28.70 -0.94
C THR A 199 -3.19 -27.28 -0.65
N ALA A 200 -4.50 -27.07 -0.83
CA ALA A 200 -5.18 -25.84 -0.39
C ALA A 200 -5.01 -25.57 1.12
N ASP A 201 -4.98 -26.61 1.94
CA ASP A 201 -4.77 -26.46 3.39
C ASP A 201 -3.33 -25.98 3.69
N ASP A 202 -2.34 -26.47 2.93
CA ASP A 202 -0.97 -26.00 3.04
C ASP A 202 -0.84 -24.53 2.59
N PHE A 203 -1.58 -24.11 1.57
CA PHE A 203 -1.61 -22.70 1.13
C PHE A 203 -1.98 -21.76 2.28
N GLY A 204 -3.10 -22.02 2.96
CA GLY A 204 -3.56 -21.20 4.09
C GLY A 204 -2.65 -21.30 5.31
N ARG A 205 -2.19 -22.51 5.65
CA ARG A 205 -1.32 -22.76 6.79
C ARG A 205 0.05 -22.08 6.62
N LEU A 206 0.72 -22.29 5.49
CA LEU A 206 2.03 -21.71 5.22
C LEU A 206 1.97 -20.19 5.15
N GLY A 207 0.95 -19.63 4.48
CA GLY A 207 0.72 -18.19 4.47
C GLY A 207 0.61 -17.62 5.88
N THR A 208 -0.18 -18.27 6.75
CA THR A 208 -0.36 -17.82 8.14
C THR A 208 0.95 -17.92 8.94
N GLU A 209 1.70 -19.02 8.79
CA GLU A 209 3.00 -19.22 9.46
C GLU A 209 4.04 -18.18 9.05
N TRP A 210 4.15 -17.87 7.75
CA TRP A 210 5.08 -16.87 7.22
C TRP A 210 4.69 -15.47 7.66
N LEU A 211 3.40 -15.19 7.68
CA LEU A 211 2.87 -13.91 8.10
C LEU A 211 3.13 -13.65 9.59
N ALA A 212 2.99 -14.68 10.42
CA ALA A 212 3.36 -14.63 11.84
C ALA A 212 4.86 -14.41 12.05
N LEU A 213 5.72 -14.93 11.17
CA LEU A 213 7.17 -14.71 11.24
C LEU A 213 7.54 -13.25 10.98
N GLU A 214 6.96 -12.62 9.96
CA GLU A 214 7.15 -11.19 9.70
C GLU A 214 6.63 -10.33 10.87
N ARG A 215 5.49 -10.70 11.45
CA ARG A 215 4.94 -9.99 12.64
C ARG A 215 5.90 -10.07 13.82
N LYS A 216 6.42 -11.27 14.10
CA LYS A 216 7.41 -11.48 15.16
C LYS A 216 8.67 -10.64 14.95
N PHE A 217 9.10 -10.46 13.70
CA PHE A 217 10.20 -9.55 13.38
C PHE A 217 9.86 -8.10 13.75
N ASN A 218 8.67 -7.61 13.37
CA ASN A 218 8.22 -6.26 13.70
C ASN A 218 8.07 -6.04 15.21
N GLU A 219 7.49 -6.99 15.94
CA GLU A 219 7.41 -6.95 17.41
C GLU A 219 8.80 -6.85 18.04
N ALA A 220 9.76 -7.62 17.54
CA ALA A 220 11.15 -7.55 17.99
C ALA A 220 11.84 -6.22 17.64
N ALA A 221 11.40 -5.56 16.56
CA ALA A 221 11.83 -4.21 16.18
C ALA A 221 11.13 -3.09 16.99
N GLY A 222 10.16 -3.44 17.84
CA GLY A 222 9.46 -2.52 18.73
C GLY A 222 8.11 -2.03 18.23
N PHE A 223 7.59 -2.59 17.13
CA PHE A 223 6.22 -2.30 16.69
C PHE A 223 5.21 -2.84 17.69
N THR A 224 4.16 -2.07 17.90
CA THR A 224 3.03 -2.41 18.75
C THR A 224 1.74 -2.24 17.96
N LYS A 225 0.61 -2.61 18.55
CA LYS A 225 -0.70 -2.33 17.96
C LYS A 225 -0.96 -0.84 17.68
N LEU A 226 -0.25 0.08 18.33
CA LEU A 226 -0.37 1.52 18.05
C LEU A 226 0.18 1.90 16.67
N ASP A 227 1.07 1.09 16.11
CA ASP A 227 1.62 1.27 14.77
C ASP A 227 0.70 0.70 13.68
N ASP A 228 -0.34 -0.04 14.07
CA ASP A 228 -1.38 -0.57 13.20
C ASP A 228 -2.60 0.37 13.16
N ARG A 229 -2.34 1.64 12.88
CA ARG A 229 -3.36 2.71 12.83
C ARG A 229 -3.20 3.55 11.58
N LEU A 230 -4.31 4.08 11.08
CA LEU A 230 -4.29 5.07 10.01
C LEU A 230 -3.95 6.48 10.58
N PRO A 231 -3.57 7.43 9.73
CA PRO A 231 -3.41 8.84 10.12
C PRO A 231 -4.70 9.41 10.72
N GLU A 232 -4.54 10.20 11.79
CA GLU A 232 -5.65 10.73 12.59
C GLU A 232 -6.70 11.47 11.76
N PHE A 233 -6.27 12.24 10.76
CA PHE A 233 -7.17 13.03 9.92
C PHE A 233 -8.20 12.18 9.19
N MET A 234 -7.91 10.91 8.90
CA MET A 234 -8.85 10.02 8.25
C MET A 234 -10.06 9.67 9.13
N TYR A 235 -9.92 9.73 10.46
CA TYR A 235 -11.00 9.38 11.40
C TYR A 235 -12.02 10.50 11.61
N TYR A 236 -11.67 11.76 11.31
CA TYR A 236 -12.55 12.91 11.52
C TYR A 236 -12.83 13.75 10.27
N GLU A 237 -11.98 13.68 9.24
CA GLU A 237 -12.21 14.41 8.00
C GLU A 237 -13.02 13.58 6.99
N LYS A 238 -14.16 14.14 6.60
CA LYS A 238 -15.04 13.54 5.60
C LYS A 238 -14.42 13.59 4.21
N LEU A 239 -14.48 12.48 3.49
CA LEU A 239 -14.03 12.37 2.09
C LEU A 239 -15.20 12.56 1.10
N PRO A 240 -15.24 13.63 0.31
CA PRO A 240 -16.21 13.76 -0.79
C PRO A 240 -16.02 12.68 -1.87
N PRO A 241 -17.08 12.31 -2.63
CA PRO A 241 -18.46 12.80 -2.51
C PRO A 241 -19.29 12.06 -1.45
N HIS A 242 -18.83 10.89 -0.99
CA HIS A 242 -19.58 10.05 -0.04
C HIS A 242 -19.62 10.62 1.38
N ASN A 243 -18.69 11.52 1.70
CA ASN A 243 -18.53 12.18 3.01
C ASN A 243 -18.31 11.22 4.18
N ASN A 244 -17.66 10.08 3.92
CA ASN A 244 -17.27 9.09 4.92
C ASN A 244 -15.96 9.46 5.60
N VAL A 245 -15.80 9.00 6.85
CA VAL A 245 -14.53 8.95 7.59
C VAL A 245 -14.09 7.49 7.72
N TYR A 246 -12.86 7.22 8.16
CA TYR A 246 -12.41 5.87 8.47
C TYR A 246 -12.96 5.48 9.85
N ASP A 247 -13.89 4.53 9.86
CA ASP A 247 -14.72 4.14 11.00
C ASP A 247 -14.58 2.64 11.34
N VAL A 248 -13.52 1.99 10.84
CA VAL A 248 -13.16 0.64 11.27
C VAL A 248 -12.66 0.71 12.72
N PRO A 249 -13.26 -0.05 13.66
CA PRO A 249 -12.86 -0.01 15.06
C PRO A 249 -11.44 -0.51 15.28
N ASP A 250 -10.74 0.09 16.25
CA ASP A 250 -9.41 -0.33 16.68
C ASP A 250 -9.39 -1.80 17.13
N GLU A 251 -10.46 -2.29 17.77
CA GLU A 251 -10.57 -3.69 18.20
C GLU A 251 -10.58 -4.66 17.01
N LEU A 252 -11.13 -4.22 15.87
CA LEU A 252 -11.10 -5.01 14.64
C LEU A 252 -9.67 -5.05 14.09
N LEU A 253 -8.95 -3.93 14.05
CA LEU A 253 -7.54 -3.88 13.63
C LEU A 253 -6.67 -4.75 14.54
N ASP A 254 -6.83 -4.63 15.86
CA ASP A 254 -6.13 -5.41 16.88
C ASP A 254 -6.42 -6.92 16.79
N SER A 255 -7.48 -7.31 16.08
CA SER A 255 -7.88 -8.72 15.91
C SER A 255 -7.38 -9.37 14.62
N VAL A 256 -6.87 -8.61 13.65
CA VAL A 256 -6.52 -9.13 12.31
C VAL A 256 -5.52 -10.27 12.39
N HIS A 257 -4.53 -10.18 13.29
CA HIS A 257 -3.49 -11.21 13.45
C HIS A 257 -3.72 -12.14 14.65
N ASN A 258 -4.89 -12.07 15.29
CA ASN A 258 -5.24 -13.00 16.36
C ASN A 258 -5.61 -14.36 15.75
N GLY A 259 -4.92 -15.42 16.20
CA GLY A 259 -5.08 -16.81 15.74
C GLY A 259 -4.25 -17.15 14.51
#